data_AF-A0A1F6TG86-F1
#
_entry.id   AF-A0A1F6TG86-F1
#
_cell.length_a   1.000
_cell.length_b   1.000
_cell.length_c   1.000
_cell.angle_alpha   90.00
_cell.angle_beta   90.00
_cell.angle_gamma   90.00
#
_symmetry.space_group_name_H-M   'P 1'
#
loop_
_entity.id
_entity.type
_entity.pdbx_description
1 polymer ?
#
loop_
_entity_poly.entity_id
_entity_poly.type
_entity_poly.pdbx_seq_one_letter_code
_entity_poly.pdbx_strand_id
1 'polypeptide(L)'
;MSGAGDIAGAPQARGLRFGIVLSRFNSFVSERLLDGALAALTGRGAESANIDVVRVPGAFEIPLVLKALAAGGKYDALIALGAVIRGDTPHFEFVAGECTRGVAQVGMQYDIPVAFGVLTTDTVEQAIERAGPDSGNKGAEAALAAVEMADLLKKLRA
;
A
#
# COMPACT_ATOMS: atom_id res chain seq x y z
N MET A 1 13.08 34.08 -3.94
CA MET A 1 12.52 33.11 -2.99
C MET A 1 11.02 33.15 -3.18
N SER A 2 10.42 32.12 -3.79
CA SER A 2 9.01 32.13 -4.16
C SER A 2 8.14 32.20 -2.90
N GLY A 3 7.20 33.15 -2.86
CA GLY A 3 6.13 33.23 -1.85
C GLY A 3 5.06 32.15 -2.02
N ALA A 4 5.44 30.94 -2.42
CA ALA A 4 4.53 29.80 -2.54
C ALA A 4 4.37 29.13 -1.17
N GLY A 5 3.12 28.82 -0.78
CA GLY A 5 2.86 27.99 0.39
C GLY A 5 3.30 26.54 0.11
N ASP A 6 4.05 25.96 1.04
CA ASP A 6 4.48 24.56 1.00
C ASP A 6 3.70 23.77 2.06
N ILE A 7 2.82 22.88 1.62
CA ILE A 7 1.98 22.03 2.49
C ILE A 7 2.38 20.58 2.24
N ALA A 8 3.02 19.96 3.23
CA ALA A 8 3.45 18.57 3.18
C ALA A 8 2.87 17.75 4.34
N GLY A 9 2.72 16.44 4.09
CA GLY A 9 2.38 15.45 5.11
C GLY A 9 3.56 15.21 6.05
N ALA A 10 3.28 15.02 7.33
CA ALA A 10 4.28 14.70 8.32
C ALA A 10 4.56 13.18 8.32
N PRO A 11 5.84 12.74 8.39
CA PRO A 11 6.18 11.32 8.43
C PRO A 11 6.00 10.75 9.85
N GLN A 12 4.81 10.89 10.45
CA GLN A 12 4.45 10.38 11.77
C GLN A 12 3.13 9.60 11.71
N ALA A 13 3.14 8.38 12.23
CA ALA A 13 2.00 7.46 12.17
C ALA A 13 1.22 7.35 13.49
N ARG A 14 1.62 8.09 14.53
CA ARG A 14 0.99 8.05 15.85
C ARG A 14 -0.49 8.47 15.75
N GLY A 15 -1.37 7.62 16.28
CA GLY A 15 -2.81 7.85 16.28
C GLY A 15 -3.50 7.65 14.91
N LEU A 16 -2.77 7.24 13.87
CA LEU A 16 -3.33 6.86 12.58
C LEU A 16 -3.70 5.38 12.55
N ARG A 17 -4.78 5.05 11.82
CA ARG A 17 -5.26 3.68 11.59
C ARG A 17 -5.04 3.26 10.14
N PHE A 18 -4.46 2.08 9.94
CA PHE A 18 -4.09 1.56 8.62
C PHE A 18 -4.79 0.23 8.33
N GLY A 19 -5.28 0.10 7.10
CA GLY A 19 -5.77 -1.18 6.56
C GLY A 19 -4.82 -1.68 5.48
N ILE A 20 -4.18 -2.82 5.70
CA ILE A 20 -3.28 -3.47 4.74
C ILE A 20 -4.03 -4.62 4.08
N VAL A 21 -4.08 -4.64 2.76
CA VAL A 21 -4.60 -5.78 1.98
C VAL A 21 -3.44 -6.49 1.31
N LEU A 22 -3.23 -7.75 1.69
CA LEU A 22 -2.10 -8.56 1.24
C LEU A 22 -2.57 -9.73 0.36
N SER A 23 -2.07 -9.79 -0.88
CA SER A 23 -2.19 -10.99 -1.73
C SER A 23 -1.31 -12.12 -1.20
N ARG A 24 -1.88 -13.33 -1.09
CA ARG A 24 -1.15 -14.55 -0.70
C ARG A 24 -0.42 -15.23 -1.86
N PHE A 25 -0.80 -14.94 -3.10
CA PHE A 25 -0.03 -15.41 -4.26
C PHE A 25 1.36 -14.75 -4.26
N ASN A 26 2.41 -15.53 -4.56
CA ASN A 26 3.82 -15.14 -4.39
C ASN A 26 4.20 -14.73 -2.94
N SER A 27 3.73 -15.50 -1.94
CA SER A 27 3.94 -15.20 -0.51
C SER A 27 5.40 -15.02 -0.09
N PHE A 28 6.34 -15.72 -0.72
CA PHE A 28 7.77 -15.55 -0.46
C PHE A 28 8.28 -14.12 -0.75
N VAL A 29 7.56 -13.37 -1.59
CA VAL A 29 7.79 -11.93 -1.82
C VAL A 29 6.83 -11.11 -0.97
N SER A 30 5.53 -11.42 -1.01
CA SER A 30 4.51 -10.53 -0.44
C SER A 30 4.56 -10.46 1.09
N GLU A 31 4.97 -11.51 1.79
CA GLU A 31 5.21 -11.44 3.24
C GLU A 31 6.39 -10.52 3.58
N ARG A 32 7.45 -10.49 2.76
CA ARG A 32 8.59 -9.59 2.96
C ARG A 32 8.20 -8.11 2.74
N LEU A 33 7.25 -7.86 1.85
CA LEU A 33 6.64 -6.53 1.70
C LEU A 33 5.82 -6.17 2.94
N LEU A 34 5.05 -7.13 3.49
CA LEU A 34 4.30 -6.91 4.71
C LEU A 34 5.24 -6.59 5.89
N ASP A 35 6.30 -7.36 6.07
CA ASP A 35 7.30 -7.12 7.12
C ASP A 35 7.89 -5.71 7.01
N GLY A 36 8.27 -5.29 5.79
CA GLY A 36 8.75 -3.94 5.52
C GLY A 36 7.72 -2.85 5.83
N ALA A 37 6.46 -3.06 5.46
CA ALA A 37 5.37 -2.14 5.73
C ALA A 37 5.12 -2.00 7.25
N LEU A 38 5.04 -3.12 7.98
CA LEU A 38 4.83 -3.13 9.42
C LEU A 38 5.99 -2.47 10.17
N ALA A 39 7.25 -2.78 9.79
CA ALA A 39 8.44 -2.14 10.35
C ALA A 39 8.44 -0.63 10.09
N ALA A 40 8.06 -0.18 8.89
CA ALA A 40 7.97 1.23 8.56
C ALA A 40 6.88 1.94 9.38
N LEU A 41 5.67 1.39 9.46
CA LEU A 41 4.56 1.99 10.22
C LEU A 41 4.90 2.10 11.71
N THR A 42 5.36 1.00 12.31
CA THR A 42 5.73 0.97 13.74
C THR A 42 6.94 1.86 14.04
N GLY A 43 7.93 1.91 13.14
CA GLY A 43 9.07 2.83 13.22
C GLY A 43 8.67 4.31 13.15
N ARG A 44 7.48 4.64 12.62
CA ARG A 44 6.89 5.99 12.64
C ARG A 44 5.87 6.20 13.77
N GLY A 45 5.75 5.25 14.69
CA GLY A 45 4.93 5.35 15.90
C GLY A 45 3.48 4.88 15.76
N ALA A 46 3.16 4.12 14.70
CA ALA A 46 1.87 3.43 14.65
C ALA A 46 1.79 2.36 15.74
N GLU A 47 0.65 2.28 16.43
CA GLU A 47 0.37 1.21 17.37
C GLU A 47 -0.10 -0.03 16.60
N SER A 48 0.37 -1.22 16.97
CA SER A 48 -0.05 -2.47 16.29
C SER A 48 -1.56 -2.68 16.32
N ALA A 49 -2.25 -2.20 17.37
CA ALA A 49 -3.72 -2.26 17.47
C ALA A 49 -4.46 -1.39 16.44
N ASN A 50 -3.76 -0.45 15.80
CA ASN A 50 -4.30 0.43 14.76
C ASN A 50 -3.96 -0.06 13.34
N ILE A 51 -3.38 -1.25 13.20
CA ILE A 51 -3.02 -1.82 11.90
C ILE A 51 -3.78 -3.13 11.72
N ASP A 52 -4.68 -3.16 10.74
CA ASP A 52 -5.35 -4.39 10.33
C ASP A 52 -4.70 -4.97 9.07
N VAL A 53 -4.44 -6.27 9.05
CA VAL A 53 -3.94 -6.98 7.86
C VAL A 53 -5.02 -7.95 7.37
N VAL A 54 -5.53 -7.69 6.16
CA VAL A 54 -6.54 -8.52 5.49
C VAL A 54 -5.88 -9.27 4.33
N ARG A 55 -6.03 -10.59 4.31
CA ARG A 55 -5.35 -11.47 3.34
C ARG A 55 -6.32 -11.91 2.26
N VAL A 56 -5.93 -11.78 1.00
CA VAL A 56 -6.71 -12.17 -0.18
C VAL A 56 -6.00 -13.27 -0.99
N PRO A 57 -6.70 -14.05 -1.83
CA PRO A 57 -6.08 -15.09 -2.64
C PRO A 57 -5.01 -14.53 -3.59
N GLY A 58 -5.36 -13.56 -4.44
CA GLY A 58 -4.45 -12.94 -5.41
C GLY A 58 -4.58 -11.42 -5.49
N ALA A 59 -3.75 -10.80 -6.34
CA ALA A 59 -3.74 -9.35 -6.53
C ALA A 59 -5.06 -8.82 -7.13
N PHE A 60 -5.76 -9.65 -7.90
CA PHE A 60 -7.02 -9.28 -8.55
C PHE A 60 -8.15 -8.99 -7.55
N GLU A 61 -8.13 -9.63 -6.37
CA GLU A 61 -9.13 -9.39 -5.32
C GLU A 61 -8.82 -8.17 -4.44
N ILE A 62 -7.60 -7.60 -4.52
CA ILE A 62 -7.16 -6.49 -3.66
C ILE A 62 -8.13 -5.29 -3.74
N PRO A 63 -8.51 -4.78 -4.94
CA PRO A 63 -9.41 -3.63 -5.04
C PRO A 63 -10.75 -3.81 -4.36
N LEU A 64 -11.34 -5.01 -4.43
CA LEU A 64 -12.64 -5.29 -3.81
C LEU A 64 -12.55 -5.18 -2.29
N VAL A 65 -11.49 -5.73 -1.68
CA VAL A 65 -11.31 -5.65 -0.23
C VAL A 65 -10.97 -4.24 0.21
N LEU A 66 -10.10 -3.53 -0.52
CA LEU A 66 -9.82 -2.11 -0.24
C LEU A 66 -11.09 -1.27 -0.25
N LYS A 67 -11.97 -1.49 -1.23
CA LYS A 67 -13.28 -0.83 -1.30
C LYS A 67 -14.11 -1.08 -0.05
N ALA A 68 -14.17 -2.33 0.42
CA ALA A 68 -14.91 -2.68 1.62
C ALA A 68 -14.32 -2.02 2.89
N LEU A 69 -12.99 -1.97 3.00
CA LEU A 69 -12.30 -1.30 4.11
C LEU A 69 -12.53 0.22 4.09
N ALA A 70 -12.44 0.84 2.91
CA ALA A 70 -12.69 2.27 2.71
C ALA A 70 -14.13 2.64 3.09
N ALA A 71 -15.12 1.86 2.63
CA ALA A 71 -16.53 2.06 2.97
C ALA A 71 -16.82 1.95 4.47
N GLY A 72 -16.00 1.23 5.23
CA GLY A 72 -16.14 1.13 6.69
C GLY A 72 -15.73 2.39 7.45
N GLY A 73 -15.03 3.34 6.82
CA GLY A 73 -14.72 4.66 7.40
C GLY A 73 -13.81 4.65 8.64
N LYS A 74 -13.16 3.53 8.95
CA LYS A 74 -12.33 3.38 10.17
C LYS A 74 -10.83 3.56 9.95
N TYR A 75 -10.37 3.82 8.74
CA TYR A 75 -8.96 3.94 8.42
C TYR A 75 -8.61 5.34 7.95
N ASP A 76 -7.40 5.79 8.28
CA ASP A 76 -6.84 7.04 7.77
C ASP A 76 -6.13 6.84 6.43
N ALA A 77 -5.59 5.65 6.19
CA ALA A 77 -5.04 5.23 4.91
C ALA A 77 -5.11 3.70 4.73
N LEU A 78 -5.06 3.28 3.48
CA LEU A 78 -5.01 1.87 3.09
C LEU A 78 -3.72 1.57 2.31
N ILE A 79 -3.28 0.32 2.35
CA ILE A 79 -2.05 -0.13 1.69
C ILE A 79 -2.34 -1.44 0.94
N ALA A 80 -2.11 -1.45 -0.37
CA ALA A 80 -2.20 -2.63 -1.22
C ALA A 80 -0.83 -3.30 -1.32
N LEU A 81 -0.69 -4.56 -0.90
CA LEU A 81 0.56 -5.33 -1.00
C LEU A 81 0.38 -6.63 -1.78
N GLY A 82 1.37 -6.96 -2.60
CA GLY A 82 1.35 -8.20 -3.38
C GLY A 82 2.50 -8.25 -4.40
N ALA A 83 2.56 -9.34 -5.15
CA ALA A 83 3.47 -9.47 -6.28
C ALA A 83 2.80 -10.22 -7.43
N VAL A 84 2.81 -9.61 -8.61
CA VAL A 84 2.41 -10.18 -9.89
C VAL A 84 3.68 -10.28 -10.72
N ILE A 85 4.06 -11.50 -11.07
CA ILE A 85 5.31 -11.80 -11.80
C ILE A 85 4.91 -12.33 -13.17
N ARG A 86 5.54 -11.82 -14.23
CA ARG A 86 5.21 -12.20 -15.61
C ARG A 86 5.46 -13.70 -15.83
N GLY A 87 4.50 -14.36 -16.48
CA GLY A 87 4.64 -15.71 -17.01
C GLY A 87 4.44 -15.71 -18.52
N ASP A 88 4.13 -16.88 -19.09
CA ASP A 88 4.10 -17.07 -20.55
C ASP A 88 2.88 -16.47 -21.25
N THR A 89 1.86 -16.06 -20.50
CA THR A 89 0.60 -15.58 -21.07
C THR A 89 0.34 -14.10 -20.71
N PRO A 90 -0.53 -13.42 -21.48
CA PRO A 90 -0.96 -12.06 -21.16
C PRO A 90 -1.70 -11.90 -19.82
N HIS A 91 -1.96 -12.98 -19.07
CA HIS A 91 -2.65 -12.92 -17.78
C HIS A 91 -2.02 -11.91 -16.81
N PHE A 92 -0.69 -11.75 -16.87
CA PHE A 92 0.05 -10.72 -16.14
C PHE A 92 -0.53 -9.32 -16.35
N GLU A 93 -0.72 -8.90 -17.61
CA GLU A 93 -1.16 -7.55 -17.96
C GLU A 93 -2.56 -7.27 -17.42
N PHE A 94 -3.46 -8.26 -17.53
CA PHE A 94 -4.82 -8.13 -17.04
C PHE A 94 -4.86 -8.08 -15.51
N VAL A 95 -4.12 -8.94 -14.81
CA VAL A 95 -4.13 -8.94 -13.33
C VAL A 95 -3.46 -7.68 -12.78
N ALA A 96 -2.27 -7.34 -13.26
CA ALA A 96 -1.53 -6.15 -12.82
C ALA A 96 -2.28 -4.86 -13.16
N GLY A 97 -2.80 -4.75 -14.39
CA GLY A 97 -3.53 -3.58 -14.85
C GLY A 97 -4.85 -3.36 -14.11
N GLU A 98 -5.67 -4.41 -13.96
CA GLU A 98 -6.96 -4.30 -13.27
C GLU A 98 -6.79 -4.06 -11.77
N CYS A 99 -5.77 -4.66 -11.13
CA CYS A 99 -5.41 -4.37 -9.75
C CYS A 99 -5.01 -2.89 -9.59
N THR A 100 -4.12 -2.38 -10.43
CA THR A 100 -3.62 -1.00 -10.36
C THR A 100 -4.76 0.01 -10.54
N ARG A 101 -5.61 -0.20 -11.56
CA ARG A 101 -6.77 0.65 -11.83
C ARG A 101 -7.79 0.61 -10.70
N GLY A 102 -8.08 -0.58 -10.17
CA GLY A 102 -9.00 -0.75 -9.05
C GLY A 102 -8.51 -0.07 -7.77
N VAL A 103 -7.22 -0.19 -7.44
CA VAL A 103 -6.61 0.49 -6.29
C VAL A 103 -6.77 2.01 -6.41
N ALA A 104 -6.41 2.59 -7.56
CA ALA A 104 -6.55 4.02 -7.79
C ALA A 104 -8.00 4.48 -7.71
N GLN A 105 -8.93 3.70 -8.28
CA GLN A 105 -10.36 4.00 -8.25
C GLN A 105 -10.91 4.03 -6.82
N VAL A 106 -10.50 3.11 -5.94
CA VAL A 106 -10.94 3.10 -4.54
C VAL A 106 -10.52 4.39 -3.83
N GLY A 107 -9.27 4.83 -4.00
CA GLY A 107 -8.79 6.05 -3.36
C GLY A 107 -9.58 7.30 -3.78
N MET A 108 -9.87 7.41 -5.08
CA MET A 108 -10.65 8.52 -5.63
C MET A 108 -12.14 8.44 -5.27
N GLN A 109 -12.70 7.23 -5.14
CA GLN A 109 -14.13 7.04 -4.84
C GLN A 109 -14.47 7.36 -3.38
N TYR A 110 -13.57 7.03 -2.45
CA TYR A 110 -13.81 7.13 -1.01
C TYR A 110 -13.01 8.25 -0.33
N ASP A 111 -12.29 9.05 -1.10
CA ASP A 111 -11.47 10.15 -0.59
C ASP A 111 -10.52 9.68 0.54
N ILE A 112 -9.88 8.53 0.34
CA ILE A 112 -8.92 7.93 1.28
C ILE A 112 -7.61 7.62 0.54
N PRO A 113 -6.42 7.89 1.14
CA PRO A 113 -5.17 7.48 0.55
C PRO A 113 -5.11 5.96 0.44
N VAL A 114 -4.76 5.46 -0.74
CA VAL A 114 -4.46 4.04 -0.96
C VAL A 114 -3.08 3.92 -1.57
N ALA A 115 -2.10 3.48 -0.77
CA ALA A 115 -0.74 3.29 -1.24
C ALA A 115 -0.61 1.98 -2.03
N PHE A 116 0.17 2.01 -3.11
CA PHE A 116 0.34 0.89 -4.02
C PHE A 116 1.72 0.24 -3.85
N GLY A 117 1.75 -0.85 -3.10
CA GLY A 117 2.93 -1.71 -2.89
C GLY A 117 2.76 -3.10 -3.55
N VAL A 118 2.05 -3.18 -4.68
CA VAL A 118 1.96 -4.40 -5.48
C VAL A 118 3.08 -4.37 -6.52
N LEU A 119 4.00 -5.34 -6.43
CA LEU A 119 5.07 -5.48 -7.41
C LEU A 119 4.54 -6.05 -8.73
N THR A 120 4.93 -5.44 -9.84
CA THR A 120 4.64 -5.92 -11.20
C THR A 120 5.96 -6.09 -11.94
N THR A 121 6.51 -7.29 -11.91
CA THR A 121 7.88 -7.57 -12.38
C THR A 121 7.91 -8.61 -13.48
N ASP A 122 8.95 -8.56 -14.31
CA ASP A 122 9.16 -9.53 -15.38
C ASP A 122 9.79 -10.82 -14.85
N THR A 123 10.56 -10.75 -13.76
CA THR A 123 11.23 -11.91 -13.17
C THR A 123 11.02 -12.02 -11.66
N VAL A 124 11.33 -13.20 -11.13
CA VAL A 124 11.31 -13.49 -9.68
C VAL A 124 12.40 -12.72 -8.95
N GLU A 125 13.59 -12.61 -9.55
CA GLU A 125 14.75 -11.91 -8.99
C GLU A 125 14.42 -10.42 -8.78
N GLN A 126 13.80 -9.78 -9.78
CA GLN A 126 13.34 -8.40 -9.66
C GLN A 126 12.36 -8.20 -8.50
N ALA A 127 11.49 -9.19 -8.25
CA ALA A 127 10.53 -9.15 -7.15
C ALA A 127 11.23 -9.31 -5.79
N ILE A 128 12.21 -10.22 -5.70
CA ILE A 128 13.01 -10.46 -4.50
C ILE A 128 13.83 -9.22 -4.13
N GLU A 129 14.45 -8.55 -5.10
CA GLU A 129 15.23 -7.32 -4.90
C GLU A 129 14.34 -6.18 -4.35
N ARG A 130 13.13 -6.03 -4.89
CA ARG A 130 12.17 -5.00 -4.49
C ARG A 130 11.41 -5.32 -3.19
N ALA A 131 11.63 -6.50 -2.63
CA ALA A 131 11.15 -6.92 -1.32
C ALA A 131 12.32 -7.19 -0.33
N GLY A 132 13.51 -6.66 -0.63
CA GLY A 132 14.70 -6.76 0.20
C GLY A 132 14.56 -6.10 1.57
N PRO A 133 15.43 -6.41 2.54
CA PRO A 133 15.43 -5.76 3.86
C PRO A 133 16.04 -4.35 3.86
N ASP A 134 16.74 -3.97 2.79
CA ASP A 134 17.42 -2.67 2.66
C ASP A 134 16.49 -1.58 2.10
N SER A 135 17.05 -0.42 1.73
CA SER A 135 16.33 0.79 1.29
C SER A 135 15.46 0.67 0.02
N GLY A 136 15.27 -0.54 -0.53
CA GLY A 136 14.47 -0.82 -1.72
C GLY A 136 13.16 -1.58 -1.47
N ASN A 137 12.76 -1.83 -0.21
CA ASN A 137 11.53 -2.55 0.09
C ASN A 137 10.28 -1.74 -0.29
N LYS A 138 9.54 -2.17 -1.33
CA LYS A 138 8.34 -1.46 -1.78
C LYS A 138 7.16 -1.51 -0.81
N GLY A 139 7.13 -2.47 0.11
CA GLY A 139 6.15 -2.48 1.18
C GLY A 139 6.40 -1.37 2.19
N ALA A 140 7.66 -1.17 2.59
CA ALA A 140 8.07 -0.06 3.45
C ALA A 140 7.81 1.31 2.79
N GLU A 141 8.19 1.47 1.52
CA GLU A 141 7.92 2.71 0.76
C GLU A 141 6.41 3.01 0.68
N ALA A 142 5.58 2.01 0.37
CA ALA A 142 4.13 2.19 0.31
C ALA A 142 3.55 2.58 1.68
N ALA A 143 4.03 1.99 2.77
CA ALA A 143 3.64 2.37 4.12
C ALA A 143 4.01 3.81 4.47
N LEU A 144 5.23 4.26 4.14
CA LEU A 144 5.65 5.65 4.38
C LEU A 144 4.81 6.64 3.57
N ALA A 145 4.52 6.32 2.31
CA ALA A 145 3.62 7.13 1.49
C ALA A 145 2.21 7.21 2.09
N ALA A 146 1.67 6.11 2.62
CA ALA A 146 0.37 6.09 3.29
C ALA A 146 0.34 6.99 4.54
N VAL A 147 1.43 7.01 5.34
CA VAL A 147 1.55 7.87 6.52
C VAL A 147 1.50 9.34 6.13
N GLU A 148 2.33 9.76 5.18
CA GLU A 148 2.40 11.16 4.76
C GLU A 148 1.09 11.62 4.12
N MET A 149 0.48 10.78 3.28
CA MET A 149 -0.79 11.12 2.63
C MET A 149 -1.96 11.22 3.61
N ALA A 150 -1.99 10.38 4.64
CA ALA A 150 -3.01 10.46 5.69
C ALA A 150 -2.96 11.81 6.42
N ASP A 151 -1.77 12.27 6.80
CA ASP A 151 -1.60 13.58 7.44
C ASP A 151 -1.86 14.74 6.48
N LEU A 152 -1.39 14.65 5.23
CA LEU A 152 -1.61 15.67 4.21
C LEU A 152 -3.10 15.90 3.95
N LEU A 153 -3.87 14.83 3.73
CA LEU A 153 -5.32 14.98 3.49
C LEU A 153 -6.06 15.51 4.72
N LYS A 154 -5.61 15.20 5.94
CA LYS A 154 -6.16 15.83 7.15
C LYS A 154 -5.92 17.33 7.16
N LYS A 155 -4.69 17.77 6.85
CA LYS A 155 -4.33 19.20 6.78
C LYS A 155 -5.11 19.95 5.70
N LEU A 156 -5.36 19.34 4.55
CA LEU A 156 -6.09 19.97 3.44
C LEU A 156 -7.61 20.04 3.67
N ARG A 157 -8.15 19.28 4.62
CA ARG A 157 -9.58 19.26 4.98
C ARG A 157 -9.93 20.08 6.22
N ALA A 158 -8.91 20.55 6.93
CA ALA A 158 -9.05 21.31 8.17
C ALA A 158 -9.56 22.73 7.92
#